data_AF-A0A7J4V7X3-F1
#
_entry.id   AF-A0A7J4V7X3-F1
#
_cell.length_a   1.000
_cell.length_b   1.000
_cell.length_c   1.000
_cell.angle_alpha   90.00
_cell.angle_beta   90.00
_cell.angle_gamma   90.00
#
_symmetry.space_group_name_H-M   'P 1'
#
loop_
_entity.id
_entity.type
_entity.pdbx_description
1 polymer ?
#
loop_
_entity_poly.entity_id
_entity_poly.type
_entity_poly.pdbx_seq_one_letter_code
_entity_poly.pdbx_strand_id
1 'polypeptide(L)'
;MKNIFILLFAVLLISGIDAQTINYKTLGTWNSSTGVPNYLEPVNDVVGQDLITRINSTLPEYHRVPQERPDLIADSVQTNLYIIQESDVWVTFVSEGAGYKNALGFYTYNVNTPPQSINDIAATMTLIFPNSSAVNSGGGMVAGMKVKIGRFQPGTVIGWFVVADGFRAPNVTGGNWLVFSNRNLNNSPNPALAQQNIQLNDLGSGRVVLTFEDILRYKGGDQDFNDVVFYATSNPITGISYTNIPIINNPENIQVANVSLTKSVDNATPSDGAIVNYAITATNIGPQTATSLIIKDVLPQGL
;
A
#
# COMPACT_ATOMS: atom_id res chain seq x y z
N MET A 1 53.43 7.64 -52.68
CA MET A 1 52.94 7.60 -51.28
C MET A 1 51.62 8.34 -51.20
N LYS A 2 50.50 7.62 -51.17
CA LYS A 2 49.17 8.17 -50.86
C LYS A 2 48.52 7.21 -49.87
N ASN A 3 48.38 7.66 -48.64
CA ASN A 3 47.81 6.91 -47.52
C ASN A 3 46.29 6.79 -47.75
N ILE A 4 45.79 5.56 -47.86
CA ILE A 4 44.35 5.27 -47.82
C ILE A 4 43.96 5.17 -46.35
N PHE A 5 43.19 6.15 -45.88
CA PHE A 5 42.49 6.09 -44.60
C PHE A 5 41.27 5.17 -44.76
N ILE A 6 41.24 4.09 -44.00
CA ILE A 6 40.04 3.27 -43.80
C ILE A 6 39.17 4.02 -42.79
N LEU A 7 38.04 4.57 -43.23
CA LEU A 7 36.98 5.00 -42.31
C LEU A 7 36.25 3.74 -41.81
N LEU A 8 36.52 3.33 -40.57
CA LEU A 8 35.65 2.41 -39.85
C LEU A 8 34.38 3.18 -39.46
N PHE A 9 33.27 2.92 -40.15
CA PHE A 9 31.95 3.29 -39.64
C PHE A 9 31.61 2.35 -38.47
N ALA A 10 31.77 2.83 -37.24
CA ALA A 10 31.14 2.20 -36.10
C ALA A 10 29.63 2.44 -36.23
N VAL A 11 28.91 1.45 -36.73
CA VAL A 11 27.45 1.40 -36.61
C VAL A 11 27.18 1.22 -35.12
N LEU A 12 26.86 2.32 -34.44
CA LEU A 12 26.28 2.28 -33.11
C LEU A 12 24.88 1.68 -33.29
N LEU A 13 24.78 0.36 -33.18
CA LEU A 13 23.52 -0.32 -32.93
C LEU A 13 23.01 0.20 -31.59
N ILE A 14 22.18 1.23 -31.63
CA ILE A 14 21.26 1.51 -30.53
C ILE A 14 20.33 0.30 -30.54
N SER A 15 20.69 -0.73 -29.78
CA SER A 15 19.74 -1.74 -29.36
C SER A 15 18.62 -0.95 -28.70
N GLY A 16 17.46 -0.88 -29.36
CA GLY A 16 16.24 -0.49 -28.70
C GLY A 16 16.20 -1.27 -27.40
N ILE A 17 16.02 -0.56 -26.29
CA ILE A 17 15.84 -1.19 -24.99
C ILE A 17 14.66 -2.13 -25.20
N ASP A 18 14.92 -3.44 -25.23
CA ASP A 18 13.85 -4.44 -25.18
C ASP A 18 13.00 -4.01 -23.98
N ALA A 19 11.74 -3.65 -24.24
CA ALA A 19 10.78 -3.46 -23.18
C ALA A 19 10.80 -4.77 -22.41
N GLN A 20 11.39 -4.76 -21.19
CA GLN A 20 11.44 -5.97 -20.40
C GLN A 20 10.00 -6.46 -20.26
N THR A 21 9.70 -7.60 -20.86
CA THR A 21 8.44 -8.31 -20.61
C THR A 21 8.51 -8.79 -19.18
N ILE A 22 8.10 -7.95 -18.23
CA ILE A 22 8.01 -8.35 -16.83
C ILE A 22 6.81 -9.27 -16.72
N ASN A 23 7.09 -10.57 -16.57
CA ASN A 23 6.08 -11.57 -16.28
C ASN A 23 5.72 -11.50 -14.80
N TYR A 24 4.64 -10.81 -14.48
CA TYR A 24 4.10 -10.78 -13.13
C TYR A 24 3.46 -12.14 -12.78
N LYS A 25 3.62 -12.57 -11.53
CA LYS A 25 2.70 -13.55 -10.95
C LYS A 25 1.30 -12.96 -10.88
N THR A 26 0.28 -13.80 -10.85
CA THR A 26 -1.11 -13.36 -10.65
C THR A 26 -1.76 -14.26 -9.60
N LEU A 27 -2.75 -13.74 -8.88
CA LEU A 27 -3.52 -14.54 -7.91
C LEU A 27 -4.64 -15.37 -8.57
N GLY A 28 -4.93 -15.11 -9.84
CA GLY A 28 -5.97 -15.76 -10.61
C GLY A 28 -6.32 -14.97 -11.87
N THR A 29 -7.47 -15.29 -12.46
CA THR A 29 -7.98 -14.61 -13.65
C THR A 29 -8.78 -13.35 -13.29
N TRP A 30 -9.17 -12.59 -14.31
CA TRP A 30 -10.00 -11.39 -14.18
C TRP A 30 -11.01 -11.32 -15.32
N ASN A 31 -12.00 -10.45 -15.17
CA ASN A 31 -12.92 -10.12 -16.24
C ASN A 31 -12.14 -9.50 -17.42
N SER A 32 -12.29 -10.10 -18.60
CA SER A 32 -11.53 -9.73 -19.81
C SER A 32 -11.80 -8.32 -20.31
N SER A 33 -12.94 -7.72 -19.98
CA SER A 33 -13.32 -6.39 -20.45
C SER A 33 -12.98 -5.30 -19.44
N THR A 34 -13.23 -5.56 -18.16
CA THR A 34 -13.09 -4.55 -17.11
C THR A 34 -11.78 -4.65 -16.34
N GLY A 35 -11.13 -5.82 -16.32
CA GLY A 35 -9.94 -6.08 -15.50
C GLY A 35 -10.25 -6.36 -14.03
N VAL A 36 -11.53 -6.47 -13.63
CA VAL A 36 -11.92 -6.79 -12.25
C VAL A 36 -11.47 -8.22 -11.90
N PRO A 37 -10.73 -8.42 -10.78
CA PRO A 37 -10.30 -9.75 -10.34
C PRO A 37 -11.45 -10.75 -10.13
N ASN A 38 -11.24 -12.02 -10.51
CA ASN A 38 -12.17 -13.11 -10.17
C ASN A 38 -11.87 -13.75 -8.80
N TYR A 39 -10.85 -13.24 -8.11
CA TYR A 39 -10.34 -13.70 -6.80
C TYR A 39 -10.57 -12.67 -5.70
N LEU A 40 -11.58 -11.81 -5.86
CA LEU A 40 -12.03 -10.92 -4.79
C LEU A 40 -12.56 -11.75 -3.61
N GLU A 41 -12.37 -11.23 -2.41
CA GLU A 41 -13.06 -11.71 -1.22
C GLU A 41 -14.58 -11.58 -1.41
N PRO A 42 -15.39 -12.54 -0.94
CA PRO A 42 -16.84 -12.54 -1.16
C PRO A 42 -17.54 -11.39 -0.44
N VAL A 43 -16.89 -10.79 0.56
CA VAL A 43 -17.40 -9.66 1.33
C VAL A 43 -16.47 -8.47 1.12
N ASN A 44 -17.00 -7.44 0.47
CA ASN A 44 -16.33 -6.15 0.36
C ASN A 44 -16.20 -5.50 1.74
N ASP A 45 -15.12 -4.76 1.94
CA ASP A 45 -15.04 -3.87 3.08
C ASP A 45 -15.99 -2.68 2.94
N VAL A 46 -16.37 -2.11 4.07
CA VAL A 46 -17.06 -0.82 4.10
C VAL A 46 -16.02 0.30 4.10
N VAL A 47 -15.91 1.00 2.98
CA VAL A 47 -15.12 2.24 2.86
C VAL A 47 -16.02 3.41 3.24
N GLY A 48 -15.94 3.82 4.51
CA GLY A 48 -16.77 4.89 5.06
C GLY A 48 -16.46 6.26 4.44
N GLN A 49 -17.49 7.11 4.35
CA GLN A 49 -17.33 8.48 3.85
C GLN A 49 -16.36 9.31 4.72
N ASP A 50 -16.23 8.96 6.01
CA ASP A 50 -15.25 9.59 6.91
C ASP A 50 -13.82 9.32 6.45
N LEU A 51 -13.50 8.09 6.07
CA LEU A 51 -12.18 7.72 5.56
C LEU A 51 -11.89 8.45 4.24
N ILE A 52 -12.84 8.45 3.30
CA ILE A 52 -12.72 9.18 2.03
C ILE A 52 -12.46 10.67 2.27
N THR A 53 -13.20 11.28 3.19
CA THR A 53 -13.03 12.70 3.52
C THR A 53 -11.65 12.98 4.11
N ARG A 54 -11.17 12.12 5.02
CA ARG A 54 -9.83 12.24 5.61
C ARG A 54 -8.72 12.06 4.55
N ILE A 55 -8.86 11.11 3.63
CA ILE A 55 -7.91 10.91 2.52
C ILE A 55 -7.87 12.15 1.64
N ASN A 56 -9.02 12.62 1.16
CA ASN A 56 -9.11 13.79 0.27
C ASN A 56 -8.68 15.10 0.95
N SER A 57 -8.76 15.18 2.29
CA SER A 57 -8.21 16.32 3.05
C SER A 57 -6.69 16.26 3.18
N THR A 58 -6.10 15.06 3.09
CA THR A 58 -4.64 14.86 3.17
C THR A 58 -3.96 15.02 1.82
N LEU A 59 -4.60 14.47 0.78
CA LEU A 59 -4.14 14.43 -0.60
C LEU A 59 -5.28 14.94 -1.52
N PRO A 60 -5.57 16.25 -1.50
CA PRO A 60 -6.63 16.81 -2.33
C PRO A 60 -6.24 16.75 -3.81
N GLU A 61 -7.22 16.50 -4.67
CA GLU A 61 -7.04 16.51 -6.13
C GLU A 61 -6.44 17.84 -6.62
N TYR A 62 -5.42 17.77 -7.48
CA TYR A 62 -4.67 18.90 -8.04
C TYR A 62 -3.82 19.70 -7.05
N HIS A 63 -3.64 19.22 -5.81
CA HIS A 63 -2.80 19.86 -4.80
C HIS A 63 -1.44 19.17 -4.66
N ARG A 64 -0.38 19.90 -4.99
CA ARG A 64 0.94 19.29 -5.17
C ARG A 64 1.59 18.99 -3.81
N VAL A 65 1.70 17.71 -3.47
CA VAL A 65 2.32 17.25 -2.21
C VAL A 65 3.74 17.77 -2.02
N PRO A 66 4.65 17.81 -3.03
CA PRO A 66 6.01 18.30 -2.82
C PRO A 66 6.08 19.77 -2.40
N GLN A 67 5.05 20.56 -2.68
CA GLN A 67 4.96 21.97 -2.31
C GLN A 67 4.20 22.15 -0.98
N GLU A 68 3.09 21.45 -0.81
CA GLU A 68 2.15 21.71 0.28
C GLU A 68 2.37 20.80 1.50
N ARG A 69 2.81 19.55 1.26
CA ARG A 69 2.97 18.50 2.26
C ARG A 69 4.28 17.72 2.08
N PRO A 70 5.45 18.39 2.06
CA PRO A 70 6.74 17.73 1.88
C PRO A 70 7.06 16.73 3.00
N ASP A 71 6.38 16.84 4.16
CA ASP A 71 6.45 15.90 5.27
C ASP A 71 6.01 14.48 4.88
N LEU A 72 5.06 14.35 3.95
CA LEU A 72 4.53 13.06 3.49
C LEU A 72 5.47 12.31 2.54
N ILE A 73 6.48 13.00 2.01
CA ILE A 73 7.47 12.44 1.07
C ILE A 73 8.91 12.61 1.58
N ALA A 74 9.09 12.87 2.87
CA ALA A 74 10.40 13.01 3.49
C ALA A 74 11.16 11.67 3.53
N ASP A 75 12.50 11.70 3.51
CA ASP A 75 13.30 10.47 3.51
C ASP A 75 13.04 9.52 4.68
N SER A 76 12.59 10.08 5.81
CA SER A 76 12.26 9.34 7.03
C SER A 76 10.95 8.55 6.94
N VAL A 77 10.05 8.86 6.00
CA VAL A 77 8.74 8.20 5.92
C VAL A 77 8.84 6.81 5.30
N GLN A 78 7.99 5.92 5.77
CA GLN A 78 7.89 4.56 5.27
C GLN A 78 7.00 4.50 4.02
N THR A 79 7.46 3.77 3.00
CA THR A 79 6.71 3.56 1.75
C THR A 79 6.31 2.10 1.51
N ASN A 80 6.76 1.16 2.34
CA ASN A 80 6.51 -0.29 2.24
C ASN A 80 5.93 -0.84 3.55
N LEU A 81 5.16 -1.94 3.51
CA LEU A 81 4.67 -2.58 4.75
C LEU A 81 5.72 -3.53 5.33
N TYR A 82 6.00 -3.39 6.62
CA TYR A 82 6.95 -4.24 7.32
C TYR A 82 6.18 -5.23 8.18
N ILE A 83 6.32 -6.52 7.89
CA ILE A 83 5.70 -7.60 8.65
C ILE A 83 6.57 -7.86 9.89
N ILE A 84 6.00 -7.65 11.07
CA ILE A 84 6.67 -7.81 12.38
C ILE A 84 6.13 -9.00 13.19
N GLN A 85 4.99 -9.53 12.78
CA GLN A 85 4.39 -10.74 13.30
C GLN A 85 3.77 -11.53 12.13
N GLU A 86 3.77 -12.86 12.18
CA GLU A 86 3.15 -13.68 11.12
C GLU A 86 1.69 -13.26 10.94
N SER A 87 1.33 -12.87 9.72
CA SER A 87 0.02 -12.26 9.45
C SER A 87 -0.51 -12.57 8.06
N ASP A 88 -1.82 -12.76 7.98
CA ASP A 88 -2.54 -12.63 6.72
C ASP A 88 -2.67 -11.14 6.35
N VAL A 89 -2.53 -10.80 5.06
CA VAL A 89 -2.63 -9.41 4.56
C VAL A 89 -3.63 -9.33 3.41
N TRP A 90 -4.44 -8.27 3.43
CA TRP A 90 -5.40 -7.93 2.39
C TRP A 90 -5.12 -6.53 1.84
N VAL A 91 -5.55 -6.30 0.60
CA VAL A 91 -5.53 -4.98 -0.05
C VAL A 91 -6.93 -4.70 -0.58
N THR A 92 -7.43 -3.49 -0.29
CA THR A 92 -8.79 -3.05 -0.61
C THR A 92 -8.74 -1.78 -1.45
N PHE A 93 -9.50 -1.77 -2.55
CA PHE A 93 -9.66 -0.59 -3.40
C PHE A 93 -10.48 0.50 -2.70
N VAL A 94 -10.02 1.75 -2.81
CA VAL A 94 -10.68 2.93 -2.24
C VAL A 94 -11.20 3.84 -3.34
N SER A 95 -10.31 4.35 -4.19
CA SER A 95 -10.63 5.30 -5.25
C SER A 95 -9.52 5.39 -6.30
N GLU A 96 -9.79 6.10 -7.39
CA GLU A 96 -8.79 6.61 -8.34
C GLU A 96 -9.04 8.10 -8.61
N GLY A 97 -7.97 8.82 -8.93
CA GLY A 97 -7.97 10.20 -9.47
C GLY A 97 -7.45 10.26 -10.92
N ALA A 98 -6.99 9.13 -11.46
CA ALA A 98 -6.28 9.08 -12.73
C ALA A 98 -7.16 9.01 -13.98
N GLY A 99 -6.63 9.53 -15.09
CA GLY A 99 -7.13 9.23 -16.45
C GLY A 99 -6.58 7.91 -17.02
N TYR A 100 -5.55 7.33 -16.40
CA TYR A 100 -4.90 6.10 -16.84
C TYR A 100 -5.51 4.85 -16.24
N LYS A 101 -5.54 3.77 -17.04
CA LYS A 101 -6.00 2.45 -16.58
C LYS A 101 -4.87 1.70 -15.88
N ASN A 102 -4.55 2.17 -14.68
CA ASN A 102 -3.43 1.72 -13.89
C ASN A 102 -3.63 0.30 -13.35
N ALA A 103 -2.58 -0.51 -13.37
CA ALA A 103 -2.60 -1.85 -12.77
C ALA A 103 -1.77 -1.86 -11.49
N LEU A 104 -2.32 -2.36 -10.37
CA LEU A 104 -1.60 -2.45 -9.08
C LEU A 104 -1.07 -3.87 -8.85
N GLY A 105 0.16 -3.94 -8.37
CA GLY A 105 0.80 -5.15 -7.86
C GLY A 105 1.60 -4.91 -6.58
N PHE A 106 2.11 -6.00 -6.02
CA PHE A 106 3.05 -5.99 -4.90
C PHE A 106 4.25 -6.88 -5.19
N TYR A 107 5.34 -6.67 -4.46
CA TYR A 107 6.48 -7.58 -4.41
C TYR A 107 6.93 -7.74 -2.97
N THR A 108 7.73 -8.76 -2.71
CA THR A 108 8.28 -9.02 -1.38
C THR A 108 9.78 -9.16 -1.40
N TYR A 109 10.40 -8.78 -0.30
CA TYR A 109 11.82 -8.98 -0.03
C TYR A 109 12.07 -9.14 1.47
N ASN A 110 13.23 -9.68 1.85
CA ASN A 110 13.62 -9.76 3.26
C ASN A 110 14.10 -8.39 3.74
N VAL A 111 13.69 -7.97 4.93
CA VAL A 111 14.04 -6.67 5.53
C VAL A 111 15.56 -6.41 5.58
N ASN A 112 16.36 -7.46 5.71
CA ASN A 112 17.82 -7.37 5.79
C ASN A 112 18.50 -7.36 4.41
N THR A 113 17.75 -7.57 3.32
CA THR A 113 18.25 -7.52 1.94
C THR A 113 17.34 -6.65 1.07
N PRO A 114 17.30 -5.31 1.30
CA PRO A 114 16.51 -4.40 0.47
C PRO A 114 16.94 -4.46 -1.00
N PRO A 115 15.99 -4.44 -1.96
CA PRO A 115 16.30 -4.57 -3.37
C PRO A 115 17.07 -3.36 -3.89
N GLN A 116 18.05 -3.61 -4.76
CA GLN A 116 18.84 -2.57 -5.44
C GLN A 116 18.42 -2.40 -6.89
N SER A 117 17.77 -3.41 -7.47
CA SER A 117 17.29 -3.43 -8.84
C SER A 117 15.97 -4.19 -8.97
N ILE A 118 15.27 -4.01 -10.10
CA ILE A 118 14.04 -4.74 -10.40
C ILE A 118 14.30 -6.26 -10.44
N ASN A 119 15.50 -6.69 -10.84
CA ASN A 119 15.85 -8.12 -10.87
C ASN A 119 15.80 -8.77 -9.48
N ASP A 120 16.05 -8.01 -8.41
CA ASP A 120 16.02 -8.52 -7.03
C ASP A 120 14.59 -8.86 -6.57
N ILE A 121 13.58 -8.26 -7.20
CA ILE A 121 12.16 -8.43 -6.86
C ILE A 121 11.35 -9.16 -7.94
N ALA A 122 11.89 -9.32 -9.15
CA ALA A 122 11.18 -9.86 -10.31
C ALA A 122 10.49 -11.21 -10.01
N ALA A 123 11.11 -12.06 -9.19
CA ALA A 123 10.56 -13.35 -8.81
C ALA A 123 9.37 -13.27 -7.83
N THR A 124 9.15 -12.15 -7.15
CA THR A 124 8.07 -11.95 -6.17
C THR A 124 6.99 -10.98 -6.64
N MET A 125 7.25 -10.22 -7.71
CA MET A 125 6.28 -9.32 -8.32
C MET A 125 4.99 -10.05 -8.70
N THR A 126 3.89 -9.65 -8.07
CA THR A 126 2.56 -10.24 -8.20
C THR A 126 1.55 -9.14 -8.49
N LEU A 127 0.87 -9.24 -9.62
CA LEU A 127 -0.24 -8.38 -10.03
C LEU A 127 -1.51 -8.77 -9.26
N ILE A 128 -2.21 -7.78 -8.70
CA ILE A 128 -3.40 -8.01 -7.85
C ILE A 128 -4.65 -7.25 -8.30
N PHE A 129 -4.50 -6.10 -8.95
CA PHE A 129 -5.60 -5.39 -9.61
C PHE A 129 -5.19 -5.08 -11.05
N PRO A 130 -5.63 -5.88 -12.03
CA PRO A 130 -5.27 -5.71 -13.44
C PRO A 130 -5.71 -4.37 -14.03
N ASN A 131 -6.82 -3.83 -13.53
CA ASN A 131 -7.31 -2.49 -13.85
C ASN A 131 -7.87 -1.88 -12.57
N SER A 132 -7.23 -0.81 -12.10
CA SER A 132 -7.63 -0.09 -10.88
C SER A 132 -8.71 0.96 -11.17
N SER A 133 -9.23 1.02 -12.40
CA SER A 133 -10.26 2.00 -12.72
C SER A 133 -11.63 1.66 -12.19
N ALA A 134 -12.28 2.69 -11.66
CA ALA A 134 -13.61 2.65 -11.11
C ALA A 134 -14.66 2.36 -12.20
N VAL A 135 -15.82 1.91 -11.76
CA VAL A 135 -17.01 1.85 -12.62
C VAL A 135 -17.25 3.24 -13.24
N ASN A 136 -17.47 3.27 -14.55
CA ASN A 136 -17.63 4.47 -15.40
C ASN A 136 -16.34 5.26 -15.72
N SER A 137 -15.18 4.81 -15.25
CA SER A 137 -13.88 5.42 -15.56
C SER A 137 -12.99 4.50 -16.42
N GLY A 138 -13.60 3.55 -17.12
CA GLY A 138 -12.89 2.60 -17.99
C GLY A 138 -12.43 1.31 -17.30
N GLY A 139 -12.85 1.09 -16.05
CA GLY A 139 -12.75 -0.19 -15.35
C GLY A 139 -14.06 -0.60 -14.68
N GLY A 140 -13.95 -1.43 -13.64
CA GLY A 140 -15.11 -1.98 -12.92
C GLY A 140 -14.93 -2.04 -11.41
N MET A 141 -13.91 -1.36 -10.87
CA MET A 141 -13.64 -1.35 -9.45
C MET A 141 -14.69 -0.54 -8.69
N VAL A 142 -15.05 -1.03 -7.51
CA VAL A 142 -15.94 -0.36 -6.55
C VAL A 142 -15.24 -0.34 -5.21
N ALA A 143 -15.31 0.79 -4.49
CA ALA A 143 -14.71 0.94 -3.18
C ALA A 143 -15.12 -0.23 -2.26
N GLY A 144 -14.13 -0.81 -1.57
CA GLY A 144 -14.33 -1.97 -0.70
C GLY A 144 -14.03 -3.32 -1.35
N MET A 145 -13.89 -3.39 -2.68
CA MET A 145 -13.40 -4.61 -3.35
C MET A 145 -12.01 -4.97 -2.82
N LYS A 146 -11.89 -6.18 -2.28
CA LYS A 146 -10.73 -6.62 -1.50
C LYS A 146 -10.16 -7.92 -2.02
N VAL A 147 -8.84 -8.05 -1.96
CA VAL A 147 -8.11 -9.30 -2.24
C VAL A 147 -7.24 -9.69 -1.06
N LYS A 148 -7.13 -10.98 -0.76
CA LYS A 148 -6.09 -11.50 0.13
C LYS A 148 -4.81 -11.69 -0.66
N ILE A 149 -3.74 -11.00 -0.28
CA ILE A 149 -2.46 -11.08 -1.00
C ILE A 149 -1.53 -12.17 -0.47
N GLY A 150 -1.81 -12.70 0.73
CA GLY A 150 -1.11 -13.86 1.28
C GLY A 150 -1.00 -13.86 2.80
N ARG A 151 -0.21 -14.82 3.30
CA ARG A 151 0.24 -14.91 4.69
C ARG A 151 1.74 -14.77 4.71
N PHE A 152 2.26 -13.86 5.54
CA PHE A 152 3.67 -13.46 5.51
C PHE A 152 4.32 -13.66 6.87
N GLN A 153 5.59 -14.07 6.87
CA GLN A 153 6.39 -14.24 8.07
C GLN A 153 7.02 -12.90 8.52
N PRO A 154 7.33 -12.72 9.82
CA PRO A 154 8.11 -11.59 10.31
C PRO A 154 9.41 -11.40 9.53
N GLY A 155 9.79 -10.15 9.30
CA GLY A 155 10.98 -9.79 8.49
C GLY A 155 10.71 -9.77 6.98
N THR A 156 9.48 -10.06 6.54
CA THR A 156 9.05 -9.78 5.16
C THR A 156 8.72 -8.30 5.02
N VAL A 157 9.18 -7.66 3.95
CA VAL A 157 8.70 -6.34 3.52
C VAL A 157 7.85 -6.52 2.27
N ILE A 158 6.69 -5.88 2.24
CA ILE A 158 5.79 -5.82 1.08
C ILE A 158 5.95 -4.44 0.46
N GLY A 159 6.57 -4.41 -0.72
CA GLY A 159 6.61 -3.25 -1.59
C GLY A 159 5.52 -3.32 -2.66
N TRP A 160 5.34 -2.23 -3.36
CA TRP A 160 4.20 -1.97 -4.23
C TRP A 160 4.68 -1.47 -5.58
N PHE A 161 3.96 -1.83 -6.64
CA PHE A 161 4.22 -1.26 -7.95
C PHE A 161 2.92 -0.94 -8.68
N VAL A 162 2.95 0.12 -9.49
CA VAL A 162 1.89 0.45 -10.43
C VAL A 162 2.45 0.37 -11.85
N VAL A 163 1.72 -0.33 -12.72
CA VAL A 163 1.91 -0.29 -14.17
C VAL A 163 1.05 0.84 -14.70
N ALA A 164 1.67 2.00 -14.95
CA ALA A 164 0.95 3.19 -15.36
C ALA A 164 0.31 3.00 -16.73
N ASP A 165 -0.99 3.23 -16.85
CA ASP A 165 -1.79 2.95 -18.05
C ASP A 165 -1.59 1.53 -18.63
N GLY A 166 -1.38 0.56 -17.73
CA GLY A 166 -1.01 -0.80 -18.08
C GLY A 166 -2.12 -1.62 -18.73
N PHE A 167 -3.38 -1.38 -18.38
CA PHE A 167 -4.47 -2.25 -18.81
C PHE A 167 -4.92 -2.00 -20.25
N ARG A 168 -4.87 -3.06 -21.06
CA ARG A 168 -5.41 -3.13 -22.43
C ARG A 168 -6.18 -4.43 -22.55
N ALA A 169 -7.49 -4.36 -22.36
CA ALA A 169 -8.39 -5.52 -22.34
C ALA A 169 -8.01 -6.57 -23.42
N PRO A 170 -7.73 -7.83 -23.05
CA PRO A 170 -7.86 -8.42 -21.70
C PRO A 170 -6.58 -8.39 -20.85
N ASN A 171 -5.50 -7.79 -21.32
CA ASN A 171 -4.16 -7.97 -20.76
C ASN A 171 -3.69 -6.74 -19.96
N VAL A 172 -2.73 -6.97 -19.05
CA VAL A 172 -1.86 -5.91 -18.55
C VAL A 172 -0.59 -5.92 -19.38
N THR A 173 -0.27 -4.78 -19.99
CA THR A 173 0.91 -4.56 -20.83
C THR A 173 2.07 -4.01 -20.00
N GLY A 174 3.15 -3.57 -20.65
CA GLY A 174 4.22 -2.81 -19.97
C GLY A 174 3.80 -1.41 -19.51
N GLY A 175 2.62 -0.93 -19.94
CA GLY A 175 2.15 0.43 -19.67
C GLY A 175 3.09 1.50 -20.24
N ASN A 176 2.92 2.72 -19.74
CA ASN A 176 3.82 3.83 -20.04
C ASN A 176 5.14 3.71 -19.26
N TRP A 177 5.06 3.22 -18.02
CA TRP A 177 6.19 2.93 -17.14
C TRP A 177 5.74 2.14 -15.90
N LEU A 178 6.72 1.66 -15.14
CA LEU A 178 6.54 1.11 -13.81
C LEU A 178 6.96 2.13 -12.76
N VAL A 179 6.12 2.32 -11.75
CA VAL A 179 6.47 3.03 -10.52
C VAL A 179 6.48 2.06 -9.36
N PHE A 180 7.42 2.22 -8.44
CA PHE A 180 7.65 1.36 -7.29
C PHE A 180 7.60 2.17 -6.00
N SER A 181 7.24 1.53 -4.89
CA SER A 181 7.31 2.18 -3.57
C SER A 181 8.73 2.29 -3.03
N ASN A 182 9.65 1.40 -3.43
CA ASN A 182 11.08 1.58 -3.19
C ASN A 182 11.64 2.64 -4.13
N ARG A 183 11.91 3.84 -3.60
CA ARG A 183 12.38 5.00 -4.38
C ARG A 183 13.59 4.70 -5.27
N ASN A 184 14.50 3.83 -4.82
CA ASN A 184 15.72 3.48 -5.55
C ASN A 184 15.44 2.62 -6.82
N LEU A 185 14.25 2.03 -6.93
CA LEU A 185 13.83 1.29 -8.13
C LEU A 185 13.22 2.22 -9.19
N ASN A 186 12.83 3.44 -8.81
CA ASN A 186 12.36 4.46 -9.74
C ASN A 186 13.58 5.19 -10.32
N ASN A 187 13.97 4.85 -11.55
CA ASN A 187 15.13 5.41 -12.26
C ASN A 187 14.93 6.90 -12.63
N SER A 188 14.82 7.76 -11.63
CA SER A 188 14.63 9.21 -11.77
C SER A 188 15.98 9.90 -11.99
N PRO A 189 16.07 10.88 -12.92
CA PRO A 189 17.28 11.69 -13.09
C PRO A 189 17.61 12.55 -11.87
N ASN A 190 16.62 12.80 -11.00
CA ASN A 190 16.80 13.45 -9.71
C ASN A 190 16.24 12.55 -8.59
N PRO A 191 17.07 12.07 -7.63
CA PRO A 191 16.63 11.23 -6.53
C PRO A 191 15.48 11.82 -5.69
N ALA A 192 15.39 13.16 -5.56
CA ALA A 192 14.31 13.83 -4.84
C ALA A 192 12.92 13.66 -5.50
N LEU A 193 12.89 13.29 -6.79
CA LEU A 193 11.68 13.04 -7.57
C LEU A 193 11.37 11.53 -7.70
N ALA A 194 12.16 10.67 -7.05
CA ALA A 194 12.04 9.23 -7.21
C ALA A 194 10.89 8.61 -6.40
N GLN A 195 10.41 9.23 -5.32
CA GLN A 195 9.26 8.72 -4.58
C GLN A 195 7.96 8.99 -5.34
N GLN A 196 7.20 7.93 -5.61
CA GLN A 196 5.93 7.94 -6.38
C GLN A 196 4.74 7.44 -5.55
N ASN A 197 4.93 7.24 -4.24
CA ASN A 197 3.88 6.73 -3.38
C ASN A 197 3.94 7.34 -1.97
N ILE A 198 2.82 7.27 -1.27
CA ILE A 198 2.68 7.65 0.14
C ILE A 198 1.98 6.50 0.87
N GLN A 199 2.40 6.22 2.10
CA GLN A 199 1.59 5.44 3.03
C GLN A 199 1.03 6.34 4.12
N LEU A 200 -0.23 6.14 4.48
CA LEU A 200 -0.90 6.88 5.53
C LEU A 200 -1.58 5.93 6.52
N ASN A 201 -1.38 6.15 7.81
CA ASN A 201 -1.98 5.37 8.89
C ASN A 201 -3.37 5.91 9.22
N ASP A 202 -4.40 5.09 9.02
CA ASP A 202 -5.76 5.36 9.53
C ASP A 202 -5.81 4.96 11.01
N LEU A 203 -5.38 5.88 11.87
CA LEU A 203 -5.04 5.58 13.25
C LEU A 203 -6.16 4.81 13.99
N GLY A 204 -5.80 3.63 14.51
CA GLY A 204 -6.71 2.80 15.30
C GLY A 204 -7.66 1.91 14.51
N SER A 205 -7.75 2.06 13.18
CA SER A 205 -8.55 1.15 12.35
C SER A 205 -7.78 -0.09 11.89
N GLY A 206 -6.44 -0.02 11.91
CA GLY A 206 -5.57 -1.07 11.38
C GLY A 206 -5.36 -1.01 9.87
N ARG A 207 -5.82 0.07 9.22
CA ARG A 207 -5.63 0.29 7.79
C ARG A 207 -4.39 1.15 7.57
N VAL A 208 -3.58 0.74 6.61
CA VAL A 208 -2.53 1.56 6.02
C VAL A 208 -2.97 1.91 4.61
N VAL A 209 -3.36 3.16 4.40
CA VAL A 209 -3.73 3.69 3.08
C VAL A 209 -2.47 3.81 2.23
N LEU A 210 -2.56 3.36 0.98
CA LEU A 210 -1.50 3.30 0.00
C LEU A 210 -1.93 4.15 -1.19
N THR A 211 -1.16 5.18 -1.51
CA THR A 211 -1.51 6.12 -2.56
C THR A 211 -0.34 6.30 -3.51
N PHE A 212 -0.64 6.53 -4.79
CA PHE A 212 0.34 6.65 -5.86
C PHE A 212 0.11 7.88 -6.68
N GLU A 213 1.21 8.45 -7.16
CA GLU A 213 1.23 9.24 -8.39
C GLU A 213 1.51 8.28 -9.54
N ASP A 214 0.69 8.30 -10.58
CA ASP A 214 0.83 7.43 -11.74
C ASP A 214 1.73 8.02 -12.82
N ILE A 215 1.95 9.34 -12.83
CA ILE A 215 2.92 10.02 -13.68
C ILE A 215 4.24 10.19 -12.95
N LEU A 216 5.32 9.74 -13.58
CA LEU A 216 6.67 9.98 -13.06
C LEU A 216 6.86 11.48 -12.78
N ARG A 217 7.03 11.85 -11.51
CA ARG A 217 7.17 13.25 -11.05
C ARG A 217 8.18 14.12 -11.81
N TYR A 218 9.21 13.54 -12.42
CA TYR A 218 10.17 14.28 -13.25
C TYR A 218 9.68 14.55 -14.69
N LYS A 219 8.59 13.90 -15.12
CA LYS A 219 7.91 14.08 -16.41
C LYS A 219 6.67 14.97 -16.33
N GLY A 220 6.16 15.28 -15.13
CA GLY A 220 4.97 16.11 -14.95
C GLY A 220 4.09 15.62 -13.80
N GLY A 221 2.78 15.53 -14.08
CA GLY A 221 1.75 15.20 -13.10
C GLY A 221 1.36 16.41 -12.24
N ASP A 222 0.19 16.32 -11.64
CA ASP A 222 -0.21 17.20 -10.53
C ASP A 222 0.57 16.84 -9.26
N GLN A 223 1.07 15.62 -9.09
CA GLN A 223 1.89 15.23 -7.93
C GLN A 223 1.11 15.35 -6.62
N ASP A 224 -0.18 15.03 -6.66
CA ASP A 224 -1.04 14.96 -5.48
C ASP A 224 -1.08 13.54 -4.87
N PHE A 225 -0.53 12.55 -5.59
CA PHE A 225 -0.41 11.15 -5.17
C PHE A 225 -1.76 10.47 -4.87
N ASN A 226 -2.87 10.91 -5.45
CA ASN A 226 -4.18 10.29 -5.24
C ASN A 226 -4.70 9.54 -6.49
N ASP A 227 -3.89 9.44 -7.55
CA ASP A 227 -4.23 8.79 -8.82
C ASP A 227 -4.78 7.37 -8.64
N VAL A 228 -4.20 6.63 -7.69
CA VAL A 228 -4.68 5.32 -7.30
C VAL A 228 -4.57 5.14 -5.79
N VAL A 229 -5.70 4.84 -5.14
CA VAL A 229 -5.81 4.76 -3.67
C VAL A 229 -6.35 3.40 -3.25
N PHE A 230 -5.60 2.76 -2.36
CA PHE A 230 -5.98 1.51 -1.70
C PHE A 230 -5.75 1.64 -0.20
N TYR A 231 -6.13 0.63 0.57
CA TYR A 231 -5.48 0.38 1.85
C TYR A 231 -5.15 -1.09 2.04
N ALA A 232 -4.19 -1.35 2.91
CA ALA A 232 -3.86 -2.68 3.38
C ALA A 232 -4.26 -2.86 4.84
N THR A 233 -4.63 -4.09 5.20
CA THR A 233 -4.92 -4.53 6.57
C THR A 233 -4.27 -5.87 6.83
N SER A 234 -3.95 -6.16 8.09
CA SER A 234 -3.43 -7.46 8.51
C SER A 234 -4.23 -8.11 9.62
N ASN A 235 -4.14 -9.44 9.71
CA ASN A 235 -4.58 -10.22 10.86
C ASN A 235 -3.42 -11.06 11.40
N PRO A 236 -2.93 -10.81 12.63
CA PRO A 236 -3.40 -9.77 13.56
C PRO A 236 -3.10 -8.35 13.06
N ILE A 237 -3.83 -7.36 13.57
CA ILE A 237 -3.62 -5.92 13.29
C ILE A 237 -2.21 -5.45 13.69
N THR A 238 -1.61 -6.11 14.68
CA THR A 238 -0.23 -5.92 15.15
C THR A 238 0.80 -6.58 14.23
N GLY A 239 0.34 -7.20 13.15
CA GLY A 239 1.14 -7.85 12.12
C GLY A 239 2.09 -6.95 11.36
N ILE A 240 1.67 -5.70 11.16
CA ILE A 240 2.40 -4.69 10.42
C ILE A 240 2.97 -3.62 11.34
N SER A 241 4.15 -3.12 10.99
CA SER A 241 4.73 -1.94 11.64
C SER A 241 4.04 -0.67 11.12
N TYR A 242 3.68 0.22 12.04
CA TYR A 242 3.18 1.56 11.73
C TYR A 242 4.24 2.65 11.95
N THR A 243 5.47 2.25 12.29
CA THR A 243 6.58 3.18 12.52
C THR A 243 6.89 3.98 11.26
N ASN A 244 7.02 5.29 11.42
CA ASN A 244 7.30 6.24 10.35
C ASN A 244 6.26 6.26 9.21
N ILE A 245 5.04 5.81 9.45
CA ILE A 245 3.90 6.03 8.55
C ILE A 245 3.16 7.29 9.03
N PRO A 246 3.11 8.38 8.24
CA PRO A 246 2.32 9.57 8.57
C PRO A 246 0.84 9.22 8.80
N ILE A 247 0.14 9.96 9.64
CA ILE A 247 -1.29 9.70 9.93
C ILE A 247 -2.17 10.41 8.89
N ILE A 248 -3.24 9.74 8.43
CA ILE A 248 -4.23 10.36 7.52
C ILE A 248 -4.86 11.56 8.21
N ASN A 249 -4.97 12.65 7.48
CA ASN A 249 -5.55 13.91 7.91
C ASN A 249 -4.90 14.35 9.21
N ASN A 250 -3.58 14.19 9.29
CA ASN A 250 -2.76 14.78 10.35
C ASN A 250 -2.83 16.31 10.19
N PRO A 251 -3.70 17.01 10.92
CA PRO A 251 -3.93 18.42 10.72
C PRO A 251 -3.13 19.21 11.75
N GLU A 252 -1.96 18.73 12.19
CA GLU A 252 -1.25 19.25 13.36
C GLU A 252 -2.13 19.62 14.60
N ASN A 253 -3.33 19.05 14.83
CA ASN A 253 -4.01 19.21 16.14
C ASN A 253 -5.25 18.36 16.48
N ILE A 254 -5.37 17.10 16.05
CA ILE A 254 -6.13 16.15 16.88
C ILE A 254 -5.31 14.88 17.04
N GLN A 255 -4.38 14.94 18.00
CA GLN A 255 -3.92 13.74 18.64
C GLN A 255 -5.16 13.13 19.35
N VAL A 256 -5.52 11.88 19.05
CA VAL A 256 -6.61 11.19 19.75
C VAL A 256 -6.05 10.09 20.64
N ALA A 257 -6.70 9.83 21.75
CA ALA A 257 -6.45 8.63 22.52
C ALA A 257 -6.91 7.41 21.70
N ASN A 258 -6.12 6.34 21.71
CA ASN A 258 -6.45 5.08 21.04
C ASN A 258 -6.21 3.96 22.05
N VAL A 259 -7.28 3.37 22.57
CA VAL A 259 -7.21 2.42 23.68
C VAL A 259 -7.46 1.01 23.17
N SER A 260 -6.44 0.15 23.31
CA SER A 260 -6.55 -1.29 23.14
C SER A 260 -6.89 -1.96 24.47
N LEU A 261 -7.79 -2.96 24.44
CA LEU A 261 -8.23 -3.70 25.62
C LEU A 261 -7.88 -5.19 25.48
N THR A 262 -7.27 -5.75 26.52
CA THR A 262 -7.12 -7.20 26.67
C THR A 262 -7.70 -7.66 28.01
N LYS A 263 -8.32 -8.84 28.03
CA LYS A 263 -8.85 -9.47 29.25
C LYS A 263 -8.25 -10.86 29.40
N SER A 264 -7.75 -11.17 30.58
CA SER A 264 -7.25 -12.49 30.95
C SER A 264 -7.87 -12.96 32.26
N VAL A 265 -7.83 -14.27 32.49
CA VAL A 265 -8.27 -14.92 33.72
C VAL A 265 -7.13 -15.81 34.22
N ASP A 266 -6.90 -15.86 35.53
CA ASP A 266 -5.85 -16.68 36.13
C ASP A 266 -6.19 -18.18 36.12
N ASN A 267 -7.48 -18.52 36.24
CA ASN A 267 -8.00 -19.88 36.12
C ASN A 267 -9.31 -19.91 35.34
N ALA A 268 -9.27 -20.42 34.10
CA ALA A 268 -10.45 -20.50 33.23
C ALA A 268 -11.42 -21.64 33.61
N THR A 269 -11.03 -22.54 34.51
CA THR A 269 -11.83 -23.69 34.98
C THR A 269 -11.71 -23.84 36.51
N PRO A 270 -12.27 -22.90 37.28
CA PRO A 270 -12.25 -22.97 38.74
C PRO A 270 -13.16 -24.08 39.27
N SER A 271 -12.79 -24.65 40.42
CA SER A 271 -13.74 -25.44 41.24
C SER A 271 -14.74 -24.52 41.92
N ASP A 272 -15.92 -25.03 42.26
CA ASP A 272 -16.91 -24.29 43.04
C ASP A 272 -16.32 -23.73 44.34
N GLY A 273 -16.56 -22.46 44.59
CA GLY A 273 -16.04 -21.74 45.76
C GLY A 273 -14.57 -21.28 45.65
N ALA A 274 -13.88 -21.56 44.54
CA ALA A 274 -12.54 -21.03 44.29
C ALA A 274 -12.60 -19.54 43.90
N ILE A 275 -11.59 -18.79 44.34
CA ILE A 275 -11.42 -17.37 43.97
C ILE A 275 -10.75 -17.33 42.59
N VAL A 276 -11.29 -16.52 41.68
CA VAL A 276 -10.77 -16.28 40.33
C VAL A 276 -10.44 -14.82 40.15
N ASN A 277 -9.28 -14.53 39.56
CA ASN A 277 -8.83 -13.18 39.28
C ASN A 277 -8.89 -12.90 37.77
N TYR A 278 -9.68 -11.90 37.39
CA TYR A 278 -9.67 -11.34 36.05
C TYR A 278 -8.78 -10.11 35.99
N ALA A 279 -7.97 -10.00 34.95
CA ALA A 279 -7.18 -8.81 34.66
C ALA A 279 -7.64 -8.20 33.33
N ILE A 280 -8.02 -6.92 33.36
CA ILE A 280 -8.26 -6.13 32.16
C ILE A 280 -7.11 -5.14 32.03
N THR A 281 -6.40 -5.19 30.91
CA THR A 281 -5.34 -4.24 30.59
C THR A 281 -5.84 -3.30 29.51
N ALA A 282 -5.82 -2.00 29.81
CA ALA A 282 -6.10 -0.95 28.87
C ALA A 282 -4.80 -0.24 28.50
N THR A 283 -4.41 -0.31 27.23
CA THR A 283 -3.20 0.35 26.73
C THR A 283 -3.60 1.46 25.79
N ASN A 284 -3.27 2.69 26.16
CA ASN A 284 -3.36 3.80 25.22
C ASN A 284 -2.16 3.74 24.27
N ILE A 285 -2.41 3.24 23.07
CA ILE A 285 -1.45 3.19 21.96
C ILE A 285 -1.50 4.47 21.12
N GLY A 286 -2.36 5.43 21.49
CA GLY A 286 -2.46 6.75 20.89
C GLY A 286 -1.63 7.82 21.62
N PRO A 287 -1.31 8.93 20.95
CA PRO A 287 -0.43 9.97 21.50
C PRO A 287 -1.09 10.91 22.54
N GLN A 288 -2.43 10.98 22.65
CA GLN A 288 -3.09 11.73 23.74
C GLN A 288 -3.54 10.84 24.89
N THR A 289 -3.49 11.39 26.10
CA THR A 289 -4.17 10.84 27.28
C THR A 289 -5.67 10.61 27.02
N ALA A 290 -6.16 9.41 27.30
CA ALA A 290 -7.59 9.12 27.31
C ALA A 290 -8.27 9.80 28.50
N THR A 291 -9.19 10.75 28.27
CA THR A 291 -9.81 11.57 29.34
C THR A 291 -11.25 11.17 29.68
N SER A 292 -11.83 10.16 29.03
CA SER A 292 -13.22 9.72 29.27
C SER A 292 -13.42 8.22 29.00
N LEU A 293 -12.42 7.40 29.34
CA LEU A 293 -12.50 5.94 29.15
C LEU A 293 -13.43 5.32 30.19
N ILE A 294 -14.48 4.65 29.73
CA ILE A 294 -15.37 3.82 30.56
C ILE A 294 -15.24 2.38 30.08
N ILE A 295 -14.67 1.51 30.92
CA ILE A 295 -14.60 0.06 30.68
C ILE A 295 -15.75 -0.59 31.44
N LYS A 296 -16.61 -1.32 30.72
CA LYS A 296 -17.70 -2.11 31.29
C LYS A 296 -17.43 -3.58 31.03
N ASP A 297 -17.52 -4.38 32.07
CA ASP A 297 -17.42 -5.84 31.99
C ASP A 297 -18.72 -6.44 32.52
N VAL A 298 -19.30 -7.36 31.74
CA VAL A 298 -20.51 -8.09 32.16
C VAL A 298 -20.03 -9.41 32.75
N LEU A 299 -20.23 -9.57 34.05
CA LEU A 299 -19.87 -10.80 34.73
C LEU A 299 -20.84 -11.94 34.35
N PRO A 300 -20.34 -13.14 34.03
CA PRO A 300 -21.18 -14.32 33.83
C PRO A 300 -22.04 -14.64 35.06
N GLN A 301 -23.21 -15.26 34.86
CA GLN A 301 -23.98 -15.82 35.97
C GLN A 301 -23.20 -16.97 36.63
N GLY A 302 -23.11 -16.95 37.96
CA GLY A 302 -22.44 -17.99 38.75
C GLY A 302 -21.07 -17.62 39.31
N LEU A 303 -20.61 -16.37 39.10
CA LEU A 303 -19.61 -15.71 39.94
C LEU A 303 -20.24 -15.14 41.21
#